data_AF-A0A258HZ21-F1
#
_entry.id   AF-A0A258HZ21-F1
#
_cell.length_a   1.000
_cell.length_b   1.000
_cell.length_c   1.000
_cell.angle_alpha   90.00
_cell.angle_beta   90.00
_cell.angle_gamma   90.00
#
_symmetry.space_group_name_H-M   'P 1'
#
loop_
_entity.id
_entity.type
_entity.pdbx_description
1 polymer ?
#
loop_
_entity_poly.entity_id
_entity_poly.type
_entity_poly.pdbx_seq_one_letter_code
_entity_poly.pdbx_strand_id
1 'polypeptide(L)'
;MNREDMLARLVAQAEGEGCDLVTLRAVVEEASDLGAVRVLARMGLADDSAHNDLAELRQLLGAWRDAKASAWKAAVGWVVRAVLALLLFAIAVRFGSGDLVR
;
A
#
# COMPACT_ATOMS: atom_id res chain seq x y z
N MET A 1 -8.14 26.04 -5.51
CA MET A 1 -9.36 26.12 -4.68
C MET A 1 -9.64 24.74 -4.16
N ASN A 2 -9.48 24.53 -2.86
CA ASN A 2 -9.67 23.21 -2.28
C ASN A 2 -11.16 22.98 -1.95
N ARG A 3 -11.59 21.73 -1.84
CA ARG A 3 -13.00 21.38 -1.58
C ARG A 3 -13.48 21.87 -0.21
N GLU A 4 -12.56 21.89 0.75
CA GLU A 4 -12.76 22.42 2.10
C GLU A 4 -13.10 23.92 2.08
N ASP A 5 -12.45 24.69 1.19
CA ASP A 5 -12.73 26.12 1.01
C ASP A 5 -14.16 26.37 0.51
N MET A 6 -14.73 25.42 -0.23
CA MET A 6 -16.08 25.54 -0.79
C MET A 6 -17.15 25.32 0.29
N LEU A 7 -16.99 24.29 1.13
CA LEU A 7 -17.96 23.96 2.17
C LEU A 7 -17.99 25.04 3.26
N ALA A 8 -16.82 25.54 3.65
CA ALA A 8 -16.71 26.67 4.59
C ALA A 8 -17.39 27.95 4.06
N ARG A 9 -17.24 28.26 2.76
CA ARG A 9 -17.93 29.41 2.15
C ARG A 9 -19.44 29.23 2.10
N LEU A 10 -19.94 28.04 1.77
CA LEU A 10 -21.37 27.77 1.74
C LEU A 10 -22.01 27.91 3.12
N VAL A 11 -21.32 27.44 4.17
CA VAL A 11 -21.76 27.63 5.57
C VAL A 11 -21.77 29.11 5.94
N ALA A 12 -20.69 29.85 5.64
CA ALA A 12 -20.61 31.28 5.92
C ALA A 12 -21.67 32.10 5.16
N GLN A 13 -21.98 31.71 3.92
CA GLN A 13 -23.06 32.32 3.15
C GLN A 13 -24.43 32.05 3.79
N ALA A 14 -24.72 30.80 4.15
CA ALA A 14 -25.99 30.42 4.77
C ALA A 14 -26.19 31.08 6.14
N GLU A 15 -25.12 31.22 6.94
CA GLU A 15 -25.13 32.01 8.18
C GLU A 15 -25.48 33.47 7.90
N GLY A 16 -24.86 34.08 6.88
CA GLY A 16 -25.16 35.44 6.44
C GLY A 16 -26.60 35.64 5.94
N GLU A 17 -27.25 34.56 5.48
CA GLU A 17 -28.67 34.52 5.11
C GLU A 17 -29.60 34.23 6.32
N GLY A 18 -29.05 34.09 7.53
CA GLY A 18 -29.79 33.96 8.79
C GLY A 18 -30.03 32.52 9.25
N CYS A 19 -29.35 31.53 8.65
CA CYS A 19 -29.41 30.14 9.12
C CYS A 19 -28.58 29.97 10.40
N ASP A 20 -29.11 29.20 11.36
CA ASP A 20 -28.41 28.87 12.60
C ASP A 20 -27.21 27.93 12.34
N LEU A 21 -26.04 28.28 12.88
CA LEU A 21 -24.80 27.52 12.72
C LEU A 21 -24.88 26.11 13.31
N VAL A 22 -25.62 25.92 14.41
CA VAL A 22 -25.77 24.59 15.04
C VAL A 22 -26.53 23.67 14.10
N THR A 23 -27.61 24.17 13.52
CA THR A 23 -28.41 23.47 12.51
C THR A 23 -27.58 23.14 11.27
N LEU A 24 -26.80 24.09 10.74
CA LEU A 24 -25.91 23.85 9.59
C LEU A 24 -24.87 22.76 9.87
N ARG A 25 -24.25 22.80 11.06
CA ARG A 25 -23.29 21.76 11.49
C ARG A 25 -23.95 20.38 11.55
N ALA A 26 -25.14 20.28 12.13
CA ALA A 26 -25.87 19.02 12.23
C ALA A 26 -26.21 18.44 10.83
N VAL A 27 -26.66 19.29 9.90
CA VAL A 27 -26.93 18.87 8.51
C VAL A 27 -25.67 18.37 7.81
N VAL A 28 -24.54 19.06 8.00
CA VAL A 28 -23.26 18.65 7.40
C VAL A 28 -22.77 17.32 7.98
N GLU A 29 -22.87 17.13 9.29
CA GLU A 29 -22.51 15.86 9.95
C GLU A 29 -23.37 14.71 9.44
N GLU A 30 -24.70 14.86 9.46
CA GLU A 30 -25.64 13.84 9.00
C GLU A 30 -25.43 13.51 7.50
N ALA A 31 -25.27 14.53 6.65
CA ALA A 31 -25.01 14.32 5.23
C ALA A 31 -23.68 13.59 4.98
N SER A 32 -22.66 13.86 5.80
CA SER A 32 -21.34 13.22 5.71
C SER A 32 -21.42 11.76 6.16
N ASP A 33 -22.08 11.48 7.27
CA ASP A 33 -22.27 10.13 7.80
C ASP A 33 -23.11 9.27 6.82
N LEU A 34 -24.25 9.80 6.35
CA LEU A 34 -25.04 9.13 5.30
C LEU A 34 -24.25 8.96 4.00
N GLY A 35 -23.38 9.90 3.66
CA GLY A 35 -22.45 9.80 2.54
C GLY A 35 -21.49 8.62 2.70
N ALA A 36 -20.83 8.54 3.87
CA ALA A 36 -19.88 7.48 4.20
C ALA A 36 -20.56 6.11 4.18
N VAL A 37 -21.71 5.95 4.84
CA VAL A 37 -22.50 4.71 4.85
C VAL A 37 -22.89 4.27 3.45
N ARG A 38 -23.37 5.19 2.59
CA ARG A 38 -23.72 4.88 1.20
C ARG A 38 -22.52 4.40 0.39
N VAL A 39 -21.35 5.01 0.57
CA VAL A 39 -20.13 4.60 -0.14
C VAL A 39 -19.67 3.24 0.36
N LEU A 40 -19.64 3.01 1.68
CA LEU A 40 -19.29 1.71 2.26
C LEU A 40 -20.23 0.60 1.75
N ALA A 41 -21.53 0.85 1.72
CA ALA A 41 -22.51 -0.08 1.17
C ALA A 41 -22.30 -0.37 -0.32
N ARG A 42 -22.02 0.66 -1.14
CA ARG A 42 -21.71 0.49 -2.57
C ARG A 42 -20.42 -0.30 -2.81
N MET A 43 -19.47 -0.23 -1.89
CA MET A 43 -18.24 -1.01 -1.93
C MET A 43 -18.40 -2.42 -1.34
N GLY A 44 -19.59 -2.76 -0.81
CA GLY A 44 -19.85 -4.03 -0.14
C GLY A 44 -19.14 -4.15 1.21
N LEU A 45 -18.84 -3.02 1.88
CA LEU A 45 -18.13 -2.93 3.16
C LEU A 45 -19.01 -2.40 4.29
N ALA A 46 -20.32 -2.64 4.22
CA ALA A 46 -21.28 -2.12 5.20
C ALA A 46 -21.64 -3.13 6.31
N ASP A 47 -21.15 -4.37 6.22
CA ASP A 47 -21.33 -5.37 7.25
C ASP A 47 -20.29 -5.24 8.38
N ASP A 48 -20.62 -5.80 9.55
CA ASP A 48 -19.78 -5.72 10.74
C ASP A 48 -18.44 -6.48 10.59
N SER A 49 -18.37 -7.45 9.68
CA SER A 49 -17.14 -8.23 9.40
C SER A 49 -16.17 -7.52 8.45
N ALA A 50 -16.62 -6.55 7.64
CA ALA A 50 -15.83 -5.90 6.61
C ALA A 50 -14.49 -5.33 7.11
N HIS A 51 -14.45 -4.79 8.33
CA HIS A 51 -13.21 -4.30 8.93
C HIS A 51 -12.18 -5.41 9.16
N ASN A 52 -12.64 -6.56 9.68
CA ASN A 52 -11.79 -7.71 9.97
C ASN A 52 -11.27 -8.35 8.69
N ASP A 53 -12.13 -8.49 7.69
CA ASP A 53 -11.76 -9.03 6.38
C ASP A 53 -10.68 -8.18 5.71
N LEU A 54 -10.82 -6.85 5.76
CA LEU A 54 -9.80 -5.93 5.26
C LEU A 54 -8.48 -6.02 6.05
N ALA A 55 -8.54 -6.25 7.36
CA ALA A 55 -7.35 -6.45 8.17
C ALA A 55 -6.63 -7.75 7.79
N GLU A 56 -7.38 -8.84 7.62
CA GLU A 56 -6.85 -10.13 7.20
C GLU A 56 -6.22 -10.06 5.80
N LEU A 57 -6.90 -9.43 4.83
CA LEU A 57 -6.35 -9.22 3.48
C LEU A 57 -5.04 -8.43 3.51
N ARG A 58 -4.94 -7.39 4.35
CA ARG A 58 -3.70 -6.64 4.52
C ARG A 58 -2.60 -7.50 5.13
N GLN A 59 -2.93 -8.35 6.09
CA GLN A 59 -1.98 -9.27 6.71
C GLN A 59 -1.47 -10.30 5.70
N LEU A 60 -2.36 -10.89 4.90
CA LEU A 60 -2.00 -11.83 3.82
C LEU A 60 -1.11 -11.15 2.76
N LEU A 61 -1.44 -9.93 2.35
CA LEU A 61 -0.59 -9.15 1.44
C LEU A 61 0.78 -8.82 2.04
N GLY A 62 0.83 -8.56 3.35
CA GLY A 62 2.07 -8.41 4.10
C GLY A 62 2.93 -9.68 4.00
N ALA A 63 2.37 -10.83 4.37
CA ALA A 63 3.05 -12.12 4.31
C ALA A 63 3.52 -12.47 2.88
N TRP A 64 2.70 -12.20 1.86
CA TRP A 64 3.08 -12.43 0.46
C TRP A 64 4.24 -11.53 0.02
N ARG A 65 4.21 -10.25 0.39
CA ARG A 65 5.30 -9.31 0.07
C ARG A 65 6.60 -9.74 0.72
N ASP A 66 6.54 -10.20 1.96
CA ASP A 66 7.71 -10.68 2.69
C ASP A 66 8.27 -11.97 2.07
N ALA A 67 7.40 -12.90 1.68
CA ALA A 67 7.78 -14.11 0.96
C ALA A 67 8.44 -13.78 -0.39
N LYS A 68 7.88 -12.83 -1.16
CA LYS A 68 8.45 -12.35 -2.42
C LYS A 68 9.83 -11.72 -2.23
N ALA A 69 9.99 -10.88 -1.20
CA ALA A 69 11.28 -10.26 -0.87
C ALA A 69 12.33 -11.31 -0.47
N SER A 70 11.92 -12.30 0.32
CA SER A 70 12.78 -13.43 0.71
C SER A 70 13.23 -14.26 -0.49
N ALA A 71 12.29 -14.62 -1.38
CA ALA A 71 12.60 -15.35 -2.61
C ALA A 71 13.57 -14.57 -3.51
N TRP A 72 13.37 -13.26 -3.67
CA TRP A 72 14.27 -12.42 -4.44
C TRP A 72 15.69 -12.38 -3.84
N LYS A 73 15.78 -12.21 -2.52
CA LYS A 73 17.07 -12.22 -1.81
C LYS A 73 17.80 -13.55 -1.99
N ALA A 74 17.08 -14.67 -1.91
CA ALA A 74 17.64 -16.00 -2.12
C ALA A 74 18.12 -16.19 -3.57
N ALA A 75 17.33 -15.76 -4.55
CA ALA A 75 17.68 -15.82 -5.97
C ALA A 75 18.95 -15.02 -6.27
N VAL A 76 19.04 -13.76 -5.81
CA VAL A 76 20.24 -12.93 -5.95
C VAL A 76 21.45 -13.59 -5.29
N GLY A 77 21.28 -14.14 -4.09
CA GLY A 77 22.36 -14.86 -3.40
C GLY A 77 22.87 -16.07 -4.20
N TRP A 78 21.97 -16.85 -4.81
CA TRP A 78 22.33 -17.97 -5.68
C TRP A 78 23.06 -17.53 -6.94
N VAL A 79 22.57 -16.46 -7.59
CA VAL A 79 23.21 -15.89 -8.78
C VAL A 79 24.63 -15.43 -8.48
N VAL A 80 24.84 -14.69 -7.38
CA VAL A 80 26.18 -14.24 -6.98
C VAL A 80 27.10 -15.43 -6.73
N ARG A 81 26.64 -16.47 -6.03
CA ARG A 81 27.42 -17.70 -5.81
C ARG A 81 27.78 -18.40 -7.11
N ALA A 82 26.85 -18.52 -8.05
CA ALA A 82 27.09 -19.13 -9.36
C ALA A 82 28.13 -18.34 -10.15
N VAL A 83 28.04 -17.00 -10.18
CA VAL A 83 29.01 -16.13 -10.86
C VAL A 83 30.40 -16.28 -10.24
N LEU A 84 30.52 -16.24 -8.91
CA LEU A 84 31.80 -16.41 -8.22
C LEU A 84 32.42 -17.80 -8.49
N ALA A 85 31.61 -18.86 -8.48
CA ALA A 85 32.08 -20.21 -8.80
C ALA A 85 32.61 -20.30 -10.24
N LEU A 86 31.91 -19.68 -11.20
CA LEU A 86 32.36 -19.61 -12.59
C LEU A 86 33.67 -18.82 -12.73
N LEU A 87 33.83 -17.71 -12.00
CA LEU A 87 35.08 -16.94 -11.99
C LEU A 87 36.25 -17.77 -11.45
N LEU A 88 36.06 -18.47 -10.32
CA LEU A 88 37.09 -19.35 -9.77
C LEU A 88 37.44 -20.49 -10.73
N PHE A 89 36.43 -21.10 -11.38
CA PHE A 89 36.64 -22.11 -12.40
C PHE A 89 37.45 -21.58 -13.59
N ALA A 90 37.11 -20.39 -14.08
CA ALA A 90 37.84 -19.74 -15.19
C ALA A 90 39.31 -19.45 -14.81
N ILE A 91 39.57 -18.98 -13.59
CA ILE A 91 40.94 -18.79 -13.06
C ILE A 91 41.66 -20.13 -13.00
N ALA A 92 41.04 -21.17 -12.42
CA ALA A 92 41.65 -22.49 -12.31
C ALA A 92 42.01 -23.08 -13.69
N VAL A 93 41.16 -22.92 -14.70
CA VAL A 93 41.47 -23.33 -16.08
C VAL A 93 42.61 -22.49 -16.65
N ARG A 94 42.60 -21.16 -16.46
CA ARG A 94 43.60 -20.25 -17.04
C ARG A 94 45.01 -20.39 -16.45
N PHE A 95 45.10 -20.72 -15.16
CA PHE A 95 46.36 -20.88 -14.42
C PHE A 95 46.78 -22.35 -14.25
N GLY A 96 45.83 -23.28 -14.10
CA GLY A 96 46.09 -24.72 -13.95
C GLY A 96 46.50 -25.44 -15.23
N SER A 97 46.25 -24.86 -16.41
CA SER A 97 46.68 -25.43 -17.70
C SER A 97 48.14 -25.15 -18.07
N GLY A 98 48.91 -24.43 -17.24
CA GLY A 98 50.29 -24.03 -17.54
C GLY A 98 51.36 -24.64 -16.63
N ASP A 99 51.01 -25.01 -15.39
CA ASP A 99 52.01 -25.31 -14.34
C ASP A 99 51.97 -26.75 -13.79
N LEU A 100 51.06 -27.59 -14.29
CA LEU A 100 50.96 -29.01 -13.89
C LEU A 100 51.56 -29.99 -14.93
N VAL A 101 52.18 -29.48 -16.01
CA VAL A 101 52.82 -30.29 -17.07
C VAL A 101 54.31 -29.92 -17.24
N ARG A 102 54.96 -29.41 -16.19
CA ARG A 102 56.43 -29.30 -16.15
C ARG A 102 56.98 -29.87 -14.86
#